data_AF-A0A1G0WS29-F1
#
_entry.id   AF-A0A1G0WS29-F1
#
_cell.length_a   1.000
_cell.length_b   1.000
_cell.length_c   1.000
_cell.angle_alpha   90.00
_cell.angle_beta   90.00
_cell.angle_gamma   90.00
#
_symmetry.space_group_name_H-M   'P 1'
#
loop_
_entity.id
_entity.type
_entity.pdbx_description
1 polymer ?
#
loop_
_entity_poly.entity_id
_entity_poly.type
_entity_poly.pdbx_seq_one_letter_code
_entity_poly.pdbx_strand_id
1 'polypeptide(L)'
;MGKDNINTDFLVKNILRKSSIHEPSGDFTNNVMTQISAMKPVWAIEYKPIISRKAWFLLVTFVVLSITLIILAVSVSSGEGASQFTIARDFEMLTNTFGLYLKSFFSGIKIPILIPLGLGFVLFALLIEPFFRKVFKIKNPV
;
A
#
# COMPACT_ATOMS: atom_id res chain seq x y z
N MET A 1 -18.84 5.74 -57.16
CA MET A 1 -18.39 4.43 -56.62
C MET A 1 -18.84 4.39 -55.17
N GLY A 2 -19.63 3.40 -54.76
CA GLY A 2 -20.25 3.32 -53.42
C GLY A 2 -21.65 2.72 -53.50
N LYS A 3 -21.78 1.54 -54.12
CA LYS A 3 -23.04 0.87 -54.45
C LYS A 3 -22.96 -0.60 -54.03
N ASP A 4 -22.49 -0.82 -52.81
CA ASP A 4 -22.08 -2.13 -52.29
C ASP A 4 -22.52 -2.40 -50.82
N ASN A 5 -23.18 -1.44 -50.16
CA ASN A 5 -23.69 -1.57 -48.79
C ASN A 5 -25.22 -1.78 -48.68
N ILE A 6 -25.99 -1.49 -49.74
CA ILE A 6 -27.46 -1.55 -49.71
C ILE A 6 -27.96 -3.01 -49.62
N ASN A 7 -27.19 -3.96 -50.17
CA ASN A 7 -27.61 -5.35 -50.26
C ASN A 7 -27.35 -6.12 -48.96
N THR A 8 -26.30 -5.76 -48.21
CA THR A 8 -25.96 -6.42 -46.94
C THR A 8 -26.98 -6.11 -45.85
N ASP A 9 -27.40 -4.85 -45.74
CA ASP A 9 -28.42 -4.46 -44.74
C ASP A 9 -29.78 -5.11 -45.03
N PHE A 10 -30.16 -5.22 -46.30
CA PHE A 10 -31.39 -5.90 -46.70
C PHE A 10 -31.33 -7.41 -46.43
N LEU A 11 -30.18 -8.05 -46.69
CA LEU A 11 -29.97 -9.46 -46.39
C LEU A 11 -29.96 -9.72 -44.88
N VAL A 12 -29.23 -8.91 -44.10
CA VAL A 12 -29.18 -9.00 -42.63
C VAL A 12 -30.58 -8.81 -42.04
N LYS A 13 -31.33 -7.80 -42.49
CA LYS A 13 -32.69 -7.55 -42.04
C LYS A 13 -33.65 -8.70 -42.39
N ASN A 14 -33.51 -9.31 -43.57
CA ASN A 14 -34.33 -10.46 -43.96
C ASN A 14 -33.96 -11.72 -43.19
N ILE A 15 -32.68 -11.94 -42.87
CA ILE A 15 -32.23 -13.05 -42.04
C ILE A 15 -32.75 -12.88 -40.62
N LEU A 16 -32.63 -11.68 -40.03
CA LEU A 16 -33.17 -11.35 -38.70
C LEU A 16 -34.70 -11.44 -38.64
N ARG A 17 -35.39 -11.14 -39.74
CA ARG A 17 -36.85 -11.27 -39.83
C ARG A 17 -37.31 -12.73 -40.02
N LYS A 18 -36.48 -13.57 -40.64
CA LYS A 18 -36.75 -15.00 -40.86
C LYS A 18 -36.30 -15.88 -39.70
N SER A 19 -35.30 -15.45 -38.93
CA SER A 19 -35.06 -16.03 -37.61
C SER A 19 -36.25 -15.64 -36.76
N SER A 20 -37.06 -16.62 -36.35
CA SER A 20 -37.93 -16.43 -35.20
C SER A 20 -37.08 -15.82 -34.10
N ILE A 21 -37.48 -14.63 -33.65
CA ILE A 21 -36.96 -14.04 -32.42
C ILE A 21 -37.36 -15.06 -31.35
N HIS A 22 -36.47 -16.02 -31.09
CA HIS A 22 -36.63 -16.93 -29.97
C HIS A 22 -36.49 -16.04 -28.76
N GLU A 23 -37.64 -15.62 -28.24
CA GLU A 23 -37.71 -14.93 -26.98
C GLU A 23 -36.99 -15.82 -25.99
N PRO A 24 -35.92 -15.33 -25.35
CA PRO A 24 -35.24 -16.11 -24.34
C PRO A 24 -36.29 -16.56 -23.33
N SER A 25 -36.14 -17.76 -22.76
CA SER A 25 -37.05 -18.20 -21.71
C SER A 25 -37.13 -17.12 -20.62
N GLY A 26 -38.29 -16.93 -19.99
CA GLY A 26 -38.46 -15.91 -18.95
C GLY A 26 -37.42 -16.03 -17.83
N ASP A 27 -36.90 -17.23 -17.62
CA ASP A 27 -35.86 -17.55 -16.63
C ASP A 27 -34.42 -17.49 -17.16
N PHE A 28 -34.20 -17.11 -18.43
CA PHE A 28 -32.86 -17.05 -19.03
C PHE A 28 -31.91 -16.18 -18.21
N THR A 29 -32.35 -14.97 -17.87
CA THR A 29 -31.55 -14.04 -17.07
C THR A 29 -31.25 -14.61 -15.68
N ASN A 30 -32.23 -15.26 -15.04
CA ASN A 30 -32.04 -15.88 -13.73
C ASN A 30 -31.05 -17.06 -13.81
N ASN A 31 -31.15 -17.89 -14.84
CA ASN A 31 -30.26 -19.04 -15.06
C ASN A 31 -28.83 -18.60 -15.38
N VAL A 32 -28.66 -17.55 -16.17
CA VAL A 32 -27.34 -16.97 -16.47
C VAL A 32 -26.75 -16.31 -15.23
N MET A 33 -27.53 -15.52 -14.48
CA MET A 33 -27.03 -14.82 -13.30
C MET A 33 -26.70 -15.77 -12.14
N THR A 34 -27.46 -16.86 -11.97
CA THR A 34 -27.14 -17.91 -10.99
C THR A 34 -25.86 -18.65 -11.34
N GLN A 35 -25.61 -18.95 -12.61
CA GLN A 35 -24.35 -19.55 -13.06
C GLN A 35 -23.16 -18.60 -12.88
N ILE A 36 -23.32 -17.31 -13.20
CA ILE A 36 -22.28 -16.29 -13.01
C ILE A 36 -21.99 -16.06 -11.52
N SER A 37 -23.02 -16.05 -10.67
CA SER A 37 -22.85 -15.86 -9.22
C SER A 37 -22.27 -17.08 -8.51
N ALA A 38 -22.50 -18.29 -9.05
CA ALA A 38 -21.90 -19.54 -8.56
C ALA A 38 -20.45 -19.72 -9.00
N MET A 39 -20.04 -19.10 -10.11
CA MET A 39 -18.63 -19.01 -10.49
C MET A 39 -17.91 -18.04 -9.56
N LYS A 40 -17.05 -18.59 -8.68
CA LYS A 40 -16.15 -17.77 -7.86
C LYS A 40 -15.34 -16.85 -8.79
N PRO A 41 -15.29 -15.53 -8.54
CA PRO A 41 -14.54 -14.62 -9.38
C PRO A 41 -13.06 -15.07 -9.41
N VAL A 42 -12.58 -15.46 -10.59
CA VAL A 42 -11.16 -15.81 -10.84
C VAL A 42 -10.23 -14.62 -10.54
N TRP A 43 -10.81 -13.44 -10.41
CA TRP A 43 -10.18 -12.14 -10.19
C TRP A 43 -10.35 -11.64 -8.75
N ALA A 44 -10.56 -12.54 -7.77
CA ALA A 44 -10.36 -12.19 -6.38
C ALA A 44 -8.89 -11.78 -6.19
N ILE A 45 -8.61 -10.48 -6.32
CA ILE A 45 -7.34 -9.87 -5.98
C ILE A 45 -7.20 -10.06 -4.47
N GLU A 46 -6.63 -11.19 -4.07
CA GLU A 46 -6.39 -11.50 -2.68
C GLU A 46 -5.40 -10.45 -2.16
N TYR A 47 -5.93 -9.54 -1.33
CA TYR A 47 -5.18 -8.39 -0.84
C TYR A 47 -4.12 -8.88 0.14
N LYS A 48 -2.95 -9.26 -0.38
CA LYS A 48 -1.83 -9.67 0.44
C LYS A 48 -1.23 -8.44 1.10
N PRO A 49 -1.21 -8.35 2.44
CA PRO A 49 -0.60 -7.21 3.10
C PRO A 49 0.87 -7.12 2.70
N ILE A 50 1.30 -5.93 2.28
CA ILE A 50 2.67 -5.64 1.81
C ILE A 50 3.72 -6.08 2.85
N ILE A 51 3.36 -5.99 4.14
CA ILE A 51 4.19 -6.43 5.26
C ILE A 51 3.35 -7.31 6.18
N SER A 52 3.86 -8.51 6.50
CA SER A 52 3.21 -9.42 7.43
C SER A 52 3.13 -8.81 8.84
N ARG A 53 2.13 -9.20 9.64
CA ARG A 53 2.01 -8.73 11.04
C ARG A 53 3.25 -9.01 11.88
N LYS A 54 3.97 -10.09 11.58
CA LYS A 54 5.23 -10.46 12.24
C LYS A 54 6.36 -9.50 11.89
N ALA A 55 6.44 -9.07 10.63
CA ALA A 55 7.43 -8.10 10.18
C ALA A 55 7.21 -6.71 10.80
N TRP A 56 5.96 -6.32 11.06
CA TRP A 56 5.65 -5.12 11.84
C TRP A 56 6.20 -5.18 13.26
N PHE A 57 6.03 -6.32 13.93
CA PHE A 57 6.57 -6.51 15.26
C PHE A 57 8.10 -6.39 15.25
N LEU A 58 8.77 -7.05 14.30
CA LEU A 58 10.23 -6.95 14.14
C LEU A 58 10.70 -5.51 13.91
N LEU A 59 10.01 -4.73 13.07
CA LEU A 59 10.35 -3.33 12.83
C LEU A 59 10.22 -2.48 14.09
N VAL A 60 9.12 -2.62 14.84
CA VAL A 60 8.91 -1.89 16.10
C VAL A 60 10.00 -2.26 17.11
N THR A 61 10.28 -3.55 17.27
CA THR A 61 11.31 -4.03 18.19
C THR A 61 12.69 -3.49 17.80
N PHE A 62 13.02 -3.47 16.50
CA PHE A 62 14.28 -2.93 16.01
C PHE A 62 14.44 -1.44 16.27
N VAL A 63 13.38 -0.65 16.05
CA VAL A 63 13.37 0.79 16.32
C VAL A 63 13.53 1.06 17.80
N VAL A 64 12.75 0.38 18.65
CA VAL A 64 12.84 0.53 20.11
C VAL A 64 14.24 0.16 20.61
N LEU A 65 14.81 -0.95 20.15
CA LEU A 65 16.16 -1.40 20.50
C LEU A 65 17.23 -0.38 20.08
N SER A 66 17.09 0.19 18.89
CA SER A 66 18.04 1.19 18.39
C SER A 66 18.01 2.46 19.24
N ILE A 67 16.82 2.91 19.63
CA ILE A 67 16.65 4.09 20.49
C ILE A 67 17.24 3.83 21.88
N THR A 68 16.96 2.68 22.50
CA THR A 68 17.53 2.35 23.81
C THR A 68 19.05 2.23 23.77
N LEU A 69 19.63 1.67 22.71
CA LEU A 69 21.08 1.61 22.53
C LEU A 69 21.70 3.00 22.38
N ILE A 70 21.06 3.90 21.63
CA ILE A 70 21.53 5.29 21.48
C ILE A 70 21.49 6.01 22.82
N ILE A 71 20.37 5.92 23.56
CA ILE A 71 20.24 6.55 24.88
C ILE A 71 21.30 5.99 25.84
N LEU A 72 21.51 4.68 25.86
CA LEU A 72 22.52 4.05 26.72
C LEU A 72 23.93 4.51 26.35
N ALA A 73 24.27 4.57 25.06
CA ALA A 73 25.57 5.04 24.59
C ALA A 73 25.83 6.51 24.98
N VAL A 74 24.82 7.36 24.89
CA VAL A 74 24.91 8.76 25.31
C VAL A 74 25.11 8.86 26.83
N SER A 75 24.31 8.16 27.63
CA SER A 75 24.44 8.17 29.09
C SER A 75 25.80 7.65 29.59
N VAL A 76 26.39 6.67 28.92
CA VAL A 76 27.73 6.17 29.25
C VAL A 76 28.80 7.21 28.92
N SER A 77 28.62 7.99 27.85
CA SER A 77 29.58 9.02 27.43
C SER A 77 29.54 10.30 28.26
N SER A 78 28.39 10.63 28.85
CA SER A 78 28.20 11.87 29.61
C SER A 78 28.57 11.76 31.10
N GLY A 79 28.80 10.55 31.63
CA GLY A 79 29.16 10.34 33.05
C GLY A 79 28.06 10.73 34.06
N GLU A 80 26.91 11.18 33.59
CA GLU A 80 25.75 11.57 34.40
C GLU A 80 24.87 10.33 34.62
N GLY A 81 24.87 9.81 35.85
CA GLY A 81 24.00 8.70 36.25
C GLY A 81 22.53 9.02 36.01
N ALA A 82 21.82 8.07 35.39
CA ALA A 82 20.37 8.01 35.14
C ALA A 82 19.63 9.35 35.33
N SER A 83 19.89 10.30 34.44
CA SER A 83 19.24 11.60 34.48
C SER A 83 17.73 11.45 34.23
N GLN A 84 16.92 12.18 34.99
CA GLN A 84 15.46 12.17 34.86
C GLN A 84 15.05 12.46 33.41
N PHE A 85 14.31 11.53 32.81
CA PHE A 85 13.84 11.63 31.43
C PHE A 85 12.90 12.83 31.32
N THR A 86 13.36 13.87 30.62
CA THR A 86 12.60 15.09 30.38
C THR A 86 12.47 15.27 28.88
N ILE A 87 11.24 15.10 28.35
CA ILE A 87 10.94 14.97 26.92
C ILE A 87 11.65 16.04 26.07
N ALA A 88 11.71 17.29 26.53
CA ALA A 88 12.34 18.39 25.78
C ALA A 88 13.87 18.28 25.68
N ARG A 89 14.57 18.06 26.81
CA ARG A 89 16.04 18.00 26.88
C ARG A 89 16.59 16.76 26.18
N ASP A 90 15.91 15.63 26.36
CA ASP A 90 16.35 14.36 25.77
C ASP A 90 16.08 14.32 24.26
N PHE A 91 15.02 15.00 23.79
CA PHE A 91 14.77 15.16 22.37
C PHE A 91 15.81 16.08 21.71
N GLU A 92 16.24 17.16 22.37
CA GLU A 92 17.31 18.03 21.87
C GLU A 92 18.67 17.31 21.80
N MET A 93 19.01 16.51 22.81
CA MET A 93 20.21 15.67 22.76
C MET A 93 20.12 14.60 21.66
N LEU A 94 18.94 13.98 21.49
CA LEU A 94 18.71 12.99 20.43
C LEU A 94 18.84 13.63 19.05
N THR A 95 18.24 14.79 18.79
CA THR A 95 18.28 15.43 17.47
C THR A 95 19.70 15.91 17.12
N ASN A 96 20.42 16.49 18.08
CA ASN A 96 21.80 16.92 17.88
C ASN A 96 22.75 15.73 17.66
N THR A 97 22.60 14.67 18.46
CA THR A 97 23.43 13.46 18.34
C THR A 97 23.09 12.68 17.06
N PHE A 98 21.82 12.49 16.77
CA PHE A 98 21.35 11.82 15.56
C PHE A 98 21.72 12.61 14.30
N GLY A 99 21.64 13.94 14.34
CA GLY A 99 22.11 14.81 13.26
C GLY A 99 23.61 14.69 13.00
N LEU A 100 24.43 14.63 14.06
CA LEU A 100 25.88 14.42 13.94
C LEU A 100 26.23 13.01 13.43
N TYR A 101 25.52 11.98 13.88
CA TYR A 101 25.69 10.62 13.37
C TYR A 101 25.27 10.51 11.91
N LEU A 102 24.08 11.02 11.53
CA LEU A 102 23.64 11.06 10.14
C LEU A 102 24.65 11.80 9.25
N LYS A 103 25.11 12.97 9.71
CA LYS A 103 26.12 13.75 8.99
C LYS A 103 27.42 12.97 8.83
N SER A 104 27.84 12.21 9.83
CA SER A 104 29.02 11.33 9.77
C SER A 104 28.82 10.14 8.83
N PHE A 105 27.65 9.49 8.87
CA PHE A 105 27.28 8.38 7.97
C PHE A 105 27.25 8.80 6.50
N PHE A 106 26.80 10.02 6.21
CA PHE A 106 26.74 10.56 4.85
C PHE A 106 27.95 11.44 4.47
N SER A 107 28.90 11.69 5.38
CA SER A 107 30.05 12.57 5.14
C SER A 107 30.95 12.12 3.99
N GLY A 108 31.06 10.81 3.77
CA GLY A 108 31.83 10.22 2.67
C GLY A 108 31.11 10.17 1.33
N ILE A 109 29.80 10.47 1.30
CA ILE A 109 28.97 10.34 0.10
C ILE A 109 28.43 11.73 -0.25
N LYS A 110 28.94 12.30 -1.35
CA LYS A 110 28.44 13.58 -1.91
C LYS A 110 27.09 13.36 -2.61
N ILE A 111 26.07 12.94 -1.88
CA ILE A 111 24.70 12.86 -2.40
C ILE A 111 23.96 14.18 -2.14
N PRO A 112 23.23 14.70 -3.15
CA PRO A 112 22.41 15.88 -2.95
C PRO A 112 21.33 15.57 -1.90
N ILE A 113 21.09 16.52 -0.99
CA ILE A 113 20.17 16.41 0.16
C ILE A 113 18.76 15.92 -0.22
N LEU A 114 18.37 16.14 -1.47
CA LEU A 114 17.07 15.75 -2.02
C LEU A 114 16.88 14.22 -2.12
N ILE A 115 17.94 13.44 -2.32
CA ILE A 115 17.86 11.97 -2.44
C ILE A 115 17.52 11.29 -1.10
N PRO A 116 18.26 11.51 0.01
CA PRO A 116 17.89 10.93 1.29
C PRO A 116 16.55 11.46 1.82
N LEU A 117 16.22 12.73 1.53
CA LEU A 117 14.91 13.30 1.86
C LEU A 117 13.77 12.57 1.09
N GLY A 118 13.96 12.33 -0.21
CA GLY A 118 13.00 11.59 -1.04
C GLY A 118 12.85 10.14 -0.58
N LEU A 119 13.95 9.47 -0.24
CA LEU A 119 13.90 8.11 0.31
C LEU A 119 13.15 8.07 1.65
N GLY A 120 13.41 9.05 2.52
CA GLY A 120 12.70 9.21 3.79
C GLY A 120 11.20 9.44 3.60
N PHE A 121 10.82 10.26 2.61
CA PHE A 121 9.41 10.49 2.27
C PHE A 121 8.72 9.22 1.75
N VAL A 122 9.39 8.43 0.89
CA VAL A 122 8.85 7.15 0.41
C VAL A 122 8.66 6.15 1.54
N LEU A 123 9.64 6.04 2.44
CA LEU A 123 9.51 5.21 3.64
C LEU A 123 8.36 5.68 4.53
N PHE A 124 8.22 6.99 4.75
CA PHE A 124 7.13 7.54 5.54
C PHE A 124 5.75 7.30 4.90
N ALA A 125 5.65 7.43 3.57
CA ALA A 125 4.43 7.13 2.82
C ALA A 125 4.04 5.63 2.91
N LEU A 126 5.01 4.71 2.90
CA LEU A 126 4.73 3.28 3.09
C LEU A 126 4.28 2.96 4.53
N LEU A 127 4.74 3.72 5.51
CA LEU A 127 4.32 3.57 6.91
C LEU A 127 2.94 4.19 7.19
N ILE A 128 2.42 5.04 6.31
CA ILE A 128 1.13 5.73 6.53
C ILE A 128 -0.06 4.81 6.29
N GLU A 129 -0.02 3.99 5.24
CA GLU A 129 -1.08 3.01 4.92
C GLU A 129 -1.48 2.09 6.11
N PRO A 130 -0.54 1.40 6.78
CA PRO A 130 -0.83 0.54 7.93
C PRO A 130 -1.32 1.33 9.15
N PHE A 131 -0.84 2.56 9.36
CA PHE A 131 -1.29 3.44 10.43
C PHE A 131 -2.77 3.82 10.23
N PHE A 132 -3.13 4.29 9.03
CA PHE A 132 -4.50 4.63 8.68
C PHE A 132 -5.43 3.43 8.76
N ARG A 133 -5.03 2.26 8.27
CA ARG A 133 -5.83 1.02 8.40
C ARG A 133 -6.13 0.66 9.86
N LYS A 134 -5.17 0.85 10.77
CA LYS A 134 -5.33 0.59 12.21
C LYS A 134 -6.24 1.62 12.88
N VAL A 135 -6.08 2.91 12.57
CA VAL A 135 -6.88 4.00 13.13
C VAL A 135 -8.34 3.91 12.67
N PHE A 136 -8.58 3.63 11.40
CA PHE A 136 -9.93 3.60 10.81
C PHE A 136 -10.63 2.24 10.87
N LYS A 137 -10.03 1.22 11.52
CA LYS A 137 -10.60 -0.14 11.65
C LYS A 137 -11.18 -0.68 10.35
N ILE A 138 -10.54 -0.39 9.22
CA ILE A 138 -11.04 -0.79 7.90
C ILE A 138 -10.94 -2.31 7.82
N LYS A 139 -12.09 -2.99 7.89
CA LYS A 139 -12.20 -4.44 7.83
C LYS A 139 -11.96 -4.90 6.40
N ASN A 140 -11.16 -5.96 6.23
CA ASN A 140 -10.93 -6.56 4.91
C ASN A 140 -12.29 -6.94 4.29
N PRO A 141 -12.56 -6.59 3.03
CA PRO A 141 -13.60 -7.29 2.29
C PRO A 141 -13.17 -8.76 2.23
N VAL A 142 -14.07 -9.64 2.69
CA VAL A 142 -13.90 -11.10 2.71
C VAL A 142 -13.76 -11.61 1.29
#